data_AF-A0A3N5GSB9-F1
#
_entry.id   AF-A0A3N5GSB9-F1
#
_cell.length_a   1.000
_cell.length_b   1.000
_cell.length_c   1.000
_cell.angle_alpha   90.00
_cell.angle_beta   90.00
_cell.angle_gamma   90.00
#
_symmetry.space_group_name_H-M   'P 1'
#
loop_
_entity.id
_entity.type
_entity.pdbx_description
1 polymer ?
#
loop_
_entity_poly.entity_id
_entity_poly.type
_entity_poly.pdbx_seq_one_letter_code
_entity_poly.pdbx_strand_id
1 'polypeptide(L)'
;LADSRQDIPSENLFRTGGTQSIRGYSYLSLGVPEAGAIVGGRVLALASLEYQHPIAPSWYGAAFVDVGNAADRWVDYREVWGYGAGVRWRSPIGPVSLDLAYGEAVGRWRLHLSVGYAF
;
A
#
# COMPACT_ATOMS: atom_id res chain seq x y z
N LEU A 1 -7.28 24.24 -7.45
CA LEU A 1 -6.55 22.97 -7.74
C LEU A 1 -5.93 23.12 -9.11
N ALA A 2 -4.72 22.63 -9.35
CA ALA A 2 -4.08 22.72 -10.67
C ALA A 2 -4.91 21.96 -11.71
N ASP A 3 -5.03 22.49 -12.94
CA ASP A 3 -5.90 21.94 -13.98
C ASP A 3 -5.37 20.64 -14.60
N SER A 4 -4.04 20.47 -14.62
CA SER A 4 -3.34 19.31 -15.19
C SER A 4 -2.26 18.78 -14.26
N ARG A 5 -1.91 17.50 -14.45
CA ARG A 5 -0.74 16.84 -13.85
C ARG A 5 0.58 17.28 -14.50
N GLN A 6 0.55 17.68 -15.78
CA GLN A 6 1.75 17.86 -16.61
C GLN A 6 2.69 18.95 -16.09
N ASP A 7 2.15 19.95 -15.38
CA ASP A 7 2.92 21.06 -14.81
C ASP A 7 3.33 20.81 -13.35
N ILE A 8 3.00 19.64 -12.79
CA ILE A 8 3.31 19.30 -11.40
C ILE A 8 4.55 18.39 -11.37
N PRO A 9 5.61 18.76 -10.62
CA PRO A 9 6.76 17.89 -10.40
C PRO A 9 6.33 16.50 -9.92
N SER A 10 6.95 15.45 -10.46
CA SER A 10 6.51 14.07 -10.20
C SER A 10 6.55 13.62 -8.74
N GLU A 11 7.37 14.30 -7.92
CA GLU A 11 7.44 14.14 -6.47
C GLU A 11 6.19 14.63 -5.71
N ASN A 12 5.43 15.55 -6.31
CA ASN A 12 4.17 16.08 -5.75
C ASN A 12 2.95 15.27 -6.21
N LEU A 13 3.19 14.12 -6.85
CA LEU A 13 2.17 13.25 -7.42
C LEU A 13 2.12 11.93 -6.68
N PHE A 14 0.92 11.39 -6.50
CA PHE A 14 0.71 10.22 -5.66
C PHE A 14 0.83 8.92 -6.45
N ARG A 15 1.57 7.94 -5.93
CA ARG A 15 1.49 6.55 -6.38
C ARG A 15 1.24 5.66 -5.18
N THR A 16 0.63 4.52 -5.42
CA THR A 16 0.28 3.56 -4.37
C THR A 16 0.83 2.18 -4.70
N GLY A 17 0.65 1.24 -3.77
CA GLY A 17 1.20 -0.10 -3.79
C GLY A 17 2.49 -0.21 -2.98
N GLY A 18 2.62 -1.34 -2.29
CA GLY A 18 3.72 -1.63 -1.37
C GLY A 18 3.30 -1.53 0.10
N THR A 19 4.26 -1.73 1.00
CA THR A 19 4.02 -1.87 2.45
C THR A 19 3.37 -0.66 3.13
N GLN A 20 3.51 0.54 2.57
CA GLN A 20 3.00 1.80 3.16
C GLN A 20 1.72 2.32 2.48
N SER A 21 1.05 1.49 1.68
CA SER A 21 -0.22 1.90 1.06
C SER A 21 -1.15 0.70 0.87
N ILE A 22 -0.88 -0.13 -0.13
CA ILE A 22 -1.70 -1.30 -0.44
C ILE A 22 -0.78 -2.50 -0.56
N ARG A 23 -0.72 -3.31 0.49
CA ARG A 23 0.00 -4.58 0.48
C ARG A 23 -0.61 -5.51 -0.55
N GLY A 24 0.20 -6.40 -1.11
CA GLY A 24 -0.17 -7.25 -2.25
C GLY A 24 0.20 -6.66 -3.61
N TYR A 25 0.63 -5.40 -3.67
CA TYR A 25 1.11 -4.72 -4.88
C TYR A 25 2.61 -4.37 -4.83
N SER A 26 3.22 -4.10 -5.99
CA SER A 26 4.61 -3.59 -6.06
C SER A 26 4.66 -2.17 -5.50
N TYR A 27 5.81 -1.81 -4.93
CA TYR A 27 6.07 -0.43 -4.51
C TYR A 27 5.80 0.54 -5.66
N LEU A 28 4.90 1.51 -5.44
CA LEU A 28 4.49 2.55 -6.40
C LEU A 28 4.02 2.02 -7.76
N SER A 29 3.46 0.81 -7.80
CA SER A 29 2.96 0.20 -9.04
C SER A 29 1.54 0.58 -9.43
N LEU A 30 0.83 1.31 -8.57
CA LEU A 30 -0.54 1.75 -8.79
C LEU A 30 -0.57 3.28 -8.96
N GLY A 31 -1.34 3.73 -9.95
CA GLY A 31 -1.41 5.14 -10.34
C GLY A 31 -2.10 5.30 -11.69
N VAL A 32 -1.77 6.37 -12.41
CA VAL A 32 -2.36 6.67 -13.72
C VAL A 32 -1.56 5.98 -14.83
N PRO A 33 -2.19 5.13 -15.66
CA PRO A 33 -1.54 4.56 -16.83
C PRO A 33 -1.32 5.63 -17.90
N GLU A 34 -0.08 5.82 -18.34
CA GLU A 34 0.28 6.77 -19.39
C GLU A 34 1.42 6.20 -20.24
N ALA A 35 1.22 6.09 -21.56
CA ALA A 35 2.22 5.62 -22.52
C ALA A 35 2.93 4.30 -22.14
N GLY A 36 2.22 3.36 -21.51
CA GLY A 36 2.76 2.06 -21.07
C GLY A 36 3.51 2.09 -19.74
N ALA A 37 3.56 3.24 -19.05
CA ALA A 37 4.08 3.40 -17.71
C ALA A 37 2.96 3.72 -16.70
N ILE A 38 3.28 3.59 -15.41
CA ILE A 38 2.44 4.07 -14.31
C ILE A 38 3.06 5.36 -13.77
N VAL A 39 2.36 6.47 -14.01
CA VAL A 39 2.69 7.79 -13.45
C VAL A 39 1.82 8.06 -12.21
N GLY A 40 2.09 9.14 -11.48
CA GLY A 40 1.30 9.44 -10.29
C GLY A 40 -0.18 9.77 -10.58
N GLY A 41 -0.96 10.02 -9.53
CA GLY A 41 -2.30 10.60 -9.45
C GLY A 41 -2.28 11.97 -8.75
N ARG A 42 -3.16 12.92 -9.08
CA ARG A 42 -3.31 14.18 -8.30
C ARG A 42 -4.18 13.96 -7.07
N VAL A 43 -4.99 12.91 -7.09
CA VAL A 43 -5.83 12.51 -5.97
C VAL A 43 -5.39 11.14 -5.46
N LEU A 44 -5.54 10.95 -4.16
CA LEU A 44 -5.16 9.75 -3.42
C LEU A 44 -6.26 9.48 -2.39
N ALA A 45 -6.70 8.23 -2.30
CA ALA A 45 -7.47 7.77 -1.16
C ALA A 45 -7.00 6.35 -0.80
N LEU A 46 -6.71 6.16 0.47
CA LEU A 46 -6.22 4.93 1.09
C LEU A 46 -6.97 4.71 2.40
N ALA A 47 -7.33 3.46 2.67
CA ALA A 47 -7.81 3.01 3.97
C ALA A 47 -7.20 1.64 4.27
N SER A 48 -6.89 1.40 5.54
CA SER A 48 -6.36 0.13 6.01
C SER A 48 -7.02 -0.24 7.33
N LEU A 49 -7.30 -1.53 7.49
CA LEU A 49 -7.74 -2.11 8.74
C LEU A 49 -6.80 -3.28 9.05
N GLU A 50 -6.15 -3.22 10.22
CA GLU A 50 -5.27 -4.28 10.71
C GLU A 50 -5.70 -4.72 12.10
N TYR A 51 -5.82 -6.03 12.29
CA TYR A 51 -6.05 -6.66 13.58
C TYR A 51 -4.80 -7.43 14.01
N GLN A 52 -4.27 -7.12 15.19
CA GLN A 52 -3.11 -7.81 15.77
C GLN A 52 -3.50 -8.56 17.05
N HIS A 53 -3.05 -9.81 17.16
CA HIS A 53 -3.28 -10.65 18.33
C HIS A 53 -1.95 -11.17 18.89
N PRO A 54 -1.68 -11.04 20.20
CA PRO A 54 -0.48 -11.58 20.82
C PRO A 54 -0.50 -13.11 20.74
N ILE A 55 0.57 -13.71 20.23
CA ILE A 55 0.69 -15.18 20.10
C ILE A 55 1.80 -15.76 20.98
N ALA A 56 2.83 -14.97 21.30
CA ALA A 56 3.91 -15.31 22.23
C ALA A 56 4.55 -14.02 22.79
N PRO A 57 5.43 -14.10 23.82
CA PRO A 57 6.14 -12.94 24.31
C PRO A 57 6.88 -12.21 23.17
N SER A 58 6.54 -10.94 22.94
CA SER A 58 7.09 -10.10 21.86
C SER A 58 6.70 -10.48 20.42
N TRP A 59 5.77 -11.43 20.23
CA TRP A 59 5.26 -11.85 18.91
C TRP A 59 3.75 -11.68 18.80
N TYR A 60 3.31 -11.12 17.68
CA TYR A 60 1.90 -10.91 17.37
C TYR A 60 1.60 -11.48 15.99
N GLY A 61 0.48 -12.19 15.85
CA GLY A 61 -0.12 -12.46 14.55
C GLY A 61 -0.93 -11.25 14.09
N ALA A 62 -0.97 -11.01 12.78
CA ALA A 62 -1.72 -9.91 12.18
C ALA A 62 -2.58 -10.42 11.02
N ALA A 63 -3.76 -9.84 10.85
CA ALA A 63 -4.58 -9.94 9.65
C ALA A 63 -4.97 -8.54 9.22
N PHE A 64 -4.97 -8.28 7.91
CA PHE A 64 -5.21 -6.93 7.40
C PHE A 64 -5.97 -6.92 6.08
N VAL A 65 -6.61 -5.79 5.83
CA VAL A 65 -7.16 -5.39 4.55
C VAL A 65 -6.79 -3.94 4.27
N ASP A 66 -6.24 -3.70 3.08
CA ASP A 66 -5.88 -2.40 2.55
C ASP A 66 -6.74 -2.14 1.31
N VAL A 67 -7.24 -0.92 1.17
CA VAL A 67 -8.01 -0.49 0.00
C VAL A 67 -7.58 0.90 -0.40
N GLY A 68 -7.46 1.12 -1.71
CA GLY A 68 -7.31 2.47 -2.23
C GLY A 68 -6.73 2.53 -3.63
N ASN A 69 -6.35 3.73 -4.07
CA ASN A 69 -5.59 3.96 -5.30
C ASN A 69 -5.15 5.44 -5.39
N ALA A 70 -4.40 5.78 -6.43
CA ALA A 70 -4.17 7.15 -6.89
C ALA A 70 -4.71 7.33 -8.31
N ALA A 71 -5.30 8.49 -8.59
CA ALA A 71 -5.88 8.82 -9.89
C ALA A 71 -5.63 10.29 -10.25
N ASP A 72 -5.83 10.67 -11.52
CA ASP A 72 -5.66 12.07 -11.92
C ASP A 72 -6.82 12.95 -11.46
N ARG A 73 -8.05 12.43 -11.46
CA ARG A 73 -9.26 13.10 -10.97
C ARG A 73 -10.08 12.12 -10.16
N TRP A 74 -10.91 12.63 -9.24
CA TRP A 74 -11.81 11.81 -8.45
C TRP A 74 -12.79 10.98 -9.29
N VAL A 75 -13.21 11.48 -10.45
CA VAL A 75 -14.10 10.75 -11.38
C VAL A 75 -13.43 9.51 -12.00
N ASP A 76 -12.09 9.54 -12.12
CA ASP A 76 -11.30 8.45 -12.67
C ASP A 76 -10.81 7.49 -11.57
N TYR A 77 -11.19 7.73 -10.31
CA TYR A 77 -10.79 6.91 -9.19
C TYR A 77 -11.40 5.50 -9.28
N ARG A 78 -10.53 4.50 -9.09
CA ARG A 78 -10.86 3.08 -9.08
C ARG A 78 -10.05 2.44 -7.97
N GLU A 79 -10.69 2.07 -6.88
CA GLU A 79 -10.05 1.38 -5.77
C GLU A 79 -9.54 -0.01 -6.17
N VAL A 80 -8.47 -0.44 -5.51
CA VAL A 80 -8.01 -1.83 -5.54
C VAL A 80 -7.83 -2.33 -4.11
N TRP A 81 -7.91 -3.64 -3.94
CA TRP A 81 -7.88 -4.29 -2.63
C TRP A 81 -6.65 -5.16 -2.45
N GLY A 82 -6.05 -5.05 -1.27
CA GLY A 82 -5.01 -5.93 -0.77
C GLY A 82 -5.46 -6.56 0.54
N TYR A 83 -5.33 -7.86 0.69
CA TYR A 83 -5.64 -8.53 1.95
C TYR A 83 -4.56 -9.55 2.29
N GLY A 84 -4.34 -9.78 3.58
CA GLY A 84 -3.27 -10.67 3.97
C GLY A 84 -3.19 -10.92 5.46
N ALA A 85 -2.17 -11.68 5.80
CA ALA A 85 -1.82 -12.01 7.16
C ALA A 85 -0.31 -11.90 7.35
N GLY A 86 0.10 -11.71 8.58
CA GLY A 86 1.51 -11.53 8.89
C GLY A 86 1.84 -11.75 10.34
N VAL A 87 3.11 -11.51 10.64
CA VAL A 87 3.69 -11.63 11.96
C VAL A 87 4.40 -10.33 12.30
N ARG A 88 4.26 -9.88 13.54
CA ARG A 88 4.96 -8.72 14.10
C ARG A 88 5.87 -9.21 15.21
N TRP A 89 7.14 -8.83 15.14
CA TRP A 89 8.13 -9.12 16.16
C TRP A 89 8.65 -7.83 16.77
N ARG A 90 8.54 -7.69 18.10
CA ARG A 90 9.12 -6.57 18.84
C ARG A 90 10.57 -6.90 19.20
N SER A 91 11.48 -6.60 18.28
CA SER A 91 12.92 -6.79 18.51
C SER A 91 13.51 -5.69 19.41
N PRO A 92 14.71 -5.89 20.00
CA PRO A 92 15.39 -4.85 20.79
C PRO A 92 15.69 -3.55 20.03
N ILE A 93 15.81 -3.62 18.70
CA ILE A 93 16.15 -2.49 17.83
C ILE A 93 14.93 -1.86 17.13
N GLY A 94 13.72 -2.40 17.37
CA GLY A 94 12.47 -1.91 16.78
C GLY A 94 11.49 -3.01 16.35
N PRO A 95 10.26 -2.65 16.00
CA PRO A 95 9.29 -3.60 15.45
C PRO A 95 9.71 -4.05 14.04
N VAL A 96 9.55 -5.34 13.77
CA VAL A 96 9.75 -5.97 12.45
C VAL A 96 8.44 -6.63 12.04
N SER A 97 8.03 -6.42 10.79
CA SER A 97 6.79 -6.96 10.26
C SER A 97 7.08 -7.80 9.02
N LEU A 98 6.53 -9.01 8.99
CA LEU A 98 6.55 -9.87 7.81
C LEU A 98 5.10 -10.18 7.42
N ASP A 99 4.71 -9.78 6.22
CA ASP A 99 3.35 -9.91 5.70
C ASP A 99 3.33 -10.72 4.41
N LEU A 100 2.36 -11.63 4.31
CA LEU A 100 1.96 -12.27 3.07
C LEU A 100 0.61 -11.69 2.63
N ALA A 101 0.61 -11.02 1.49
CA ALA A 101 -0.52 -10.25 0.99
C ALA A 101 -0.91 -10.69 -0.41
N TYR A 102 -2.21 -10.68 -0.71
CA TYR A 102 -2.77 -10.93 -2.02
C TYR A 102 -3.34 -9.64 -2.60
N GLY A 103 -2.88 -9.25 -3.79
CA GLY A 103 -3.44 -8.13 -4.54
C GLY A 103 -4.57 -8.60 -5.43
N GLU A 104 -5.81 -8.21 -5.10
CA GLU A 104 -7.02 -8.70 -5.77
C GLU A 104 -7.00 -8.43 -7.27
N ALA A 105 -6.71 -7.19 -7.67
CA ALA A 105 -6.76 -6.76 -9.06
C ALA A 105 -5.68 -7.42 -9.95
N VAL A 106 -4.59 -7.91 -9.36
CA VAL A 106 -3.49 -8.57 -10.10
C VAL A 106 -3.48 -10.09 -9.94
N GLY A 107 -4.30 -10.63 -9.03
CA GLY A 107 -4.38 -12.06 -8.74
C GLY A 107 -3.07 -12.67 -8.24
N ARG A 108 -2.27 -11.92 -7.46
CA ARG A 108 -0.91 -12.34 -7.08
C ARG A 108 -0.64 -12.18 -5.59
N TRP A 109 0.09 -13.15 -5.05
CA TRP A 109 0.67 -13.11 -3.71
C TRP A 109 2.00 -12.36 -3.70
N ARG A 110 2.25 -11.63 -2.61
CA ARG A 110 3.49 -10.90 -2.37
C ARG A 110 3.88 -10.93 -0.91
N LEU A 111 5.18 -11.07 -0.69
CA LEU A 111 5.79 -10.89 0.62
C LEU A 111 6.19 -9.42 0.81
N HIS A 112 5.92 -8.90 1.99
CA HIS A 112 6.33 -7.57 2.42
C HIS A 112 7.10 -7.69 3.73
N LEU A 113 8.21 -6.97 3.82
CA LEU A 113 9.03 -6.84 5.02
C LEU A 113 9.12 -5.36 5.35
N SER A 114 8.90 -5.00 6.61
CA SER A 114 9.17 -3.66 7.12
C SER A 114 9.89 -3.70 8.46
N VAL A 115 10.69 -2.67 8.68
CA VAL A 115 11.37 -2.42 9.94
C VAL A 115 10.98 -1.01 10.39
N GLY A 116 10.51 -0.89 11.63
CA GLY A 116 9.87 0.32 12.12
C GLY A 116 8.35 0.27 12.02
N TYR A 117 7.70 1.34 12.47
CA TYR A 117 6.26 1.47 12.36
C TYR A 117 5.92 1.92 10.94
N ALA A 118 5.30 1.03 10.16
CA ALA A 118 4.55 1.43 8.97
C ALA A 118 3.12 1.76 9.44
N PHE A 119 2.64 2.95 9.08
CA PHE A 119 1.28 3.44 9.32
C PHE A 119 0.58 3.61 7.98
#